data_AF-A0AB34JMN2-F1
#
_entry.id   AF-A0AB34JMN2-F1
#
_cell.length_a   1.000
_cell.length_b   1.000
_cell.length_c   1.000
_cell.angle_alpha   90.00
_cell.angle_beta   90.00
_cell.angle_gamma   90.00
#
_symmetry.space_group_name_H-M   'P 1'
#
loop_
_entity.id
_entity.type
_entity.pdbx_description
1 polymer ?
#
loop_
_entity_poly.entity_id
_entity_poly.type
_entity_poly.pdbx_seq_one_letter_code
_entity_poly.pdbx_strand_id
1 'polypeptide(L)'
;MLLAPSLAAGAVYRANYTPADQSSLRAMSSPTGAWFSQTDRLAVLRAYRAVQRPANCSAARFLLVEDWQQQTGMGFSFLTLHTYLLQALWERRTLVFASAFLPNATRRWCDEGSRDFGCYFEAWSPCEAYLRENRAALLAAHGLVGWRPSSDNLRHRLVALFQERDKRRGAMWWCYNTWDNRSAAPAMGRAWWWAITIDLLLRLRPHIQEESAALLRANGVMADDRLIVAIVRHGGKHHEETLLAVEEYMEPLRRLSLPSCLNTTHVFLATETLSVTLEFRKACVRRGWNCFWAPDPTRINARHDMWNPHGYGDRAKTHPDWIAKIGRVSAVNLAVARRGVGLVGSLGSQWLKATLGFMQHFHGHAPSVCSLHVQPLGARSNRIVVPEEYASDRCNATDPQFRLPKCVTRASDGEETSSPRSIQVQV
;
A
#
# COMPACT_ATOMS: atom_id res chain seq x y z
N MET A 1 5.51 -24.45 3.89
CA MET A 1 6.68 -23.86 4.58
C MET A 1 6.62 -22.33 4.39
N LEU A 2 5.74 -21.66 5.13
CA LEU A 2 5.46 -20.21 5.01
C LEU A 2 5.26 -19.65 6.42
N LEU A 3 6.32 -19.13 7.01
CA LEU A 3 6.26 -18.10 8.03
C LEU A 3 7.38 -17.10 7.71
N ALA A 4 7.00 -15.83 7.73
CA ALA A 4 7.87 -14.68 7.90
C ALA A 4 8.84 -14.33 6.75
N PRO A 5 8.82 -13.08 6.26
CA PRO A 5 10.06 -12.46 5.81
C PRO A 5 10.94 -12.24 7.06
N SER A 6 11.60 -13.30 7.53
CA SER A 6 12.66 -13.31 8.55
C SER A 6 12.97 -14.75 9.00
N LEU A 7 13.68 -15.54 8.18
CA LEU A 7 14.30 -16.78 8.65
C LEU A 7 15.71 -16.56 9.23
N ALA A 8 16.35 -15.41 8.97
CA ALA A 8 17.63 -15.08 9.61
C ALA A 8 17.49 -14.64 11.08
N ALA A 9 16.36 -14.03 11.48
CA ALA A 9 16.10 -13.68 12.88
C ALA A 9 15.17 -14.67 13.61
N GLY A 10 14.67 -15.72 12.95
CA GLY A 10 13.69 -16.65 13.53
C GLY A 10 14.26 -17.80 14.38
N ALA A 11 15.57 -18.09 14.28
CA ALA A 11 16.18 -19.22 14.99
C ALA A 11 16.44 -18.95 16.49
N VAL A 12 16.55 -17.68 16.88
CA VAL A 12 16.87 -17.28 18.27
C VAL A 12 15.63 -17.10 19.16
N TYR A 13 14.40 -17.06 18.59
CA TYR A 13 13.26 -16.45 19.28
C TYR A 13 11.98 -17.30 19.44
N ARG A 14 12.07 -18.63 19.31
CA ARG A 14 10.90 -19.53 19.47
C ARG A 14 10.46 -19.78 20.93
N ALA A 15 11.11 -19.18 21.93
CA ALA A 15 10.96 -19.60 23.33
C ALA A 15 9.77 -19.01 24.12
N ASN A 16 9.05 -17.98 23.62
CA ASN A 16 8.20 -17.13 24.48
C ASN A 16 6.70 -17.05 24.11
N TYR A 17 6.14 -18.02 23.37
CA TYR A 17 4.71 -18.04 23.05
C TYR A 17 3.99 -19.25 23.62
N THR A 18 2.74 -19.05 24.07
CA THR A 18 1.90 -20.13 24.58
C THR A 18 1.53 -21.12 23.45
N PRO A 19 1.20 -22.38 23.76
CA PRO A 19 0.78 -23.36 22.74
C PRO A 19 -0.41 -22.91 21.88
N ALA A 20 -1.32 -22.08 22.42
CA ALA A 20 -2.48 -21.53 21.71
C ALA A 20 -2.11 -20.42 20.71
N ASP A 21 -1.11 -19.60 21.03
CA ASP A 21 -0.54 -18.63 20.08
C ASP A 21 0.19 -19.34 18.94
N GLN A 22 0.86 -20.46 19.25
CA GLN A 22 1.57 -21.27 18.27
C GLN A 22 0.62 -22.07 17.36
N SER A 23 -0.53 -22.54 17.84
CA SER A 23 -1.52 -23.23 17.01
C SER A 23 -2.19 -22.28 16.02
N SER A 24 -2.51 -21.06 16.46
CA SER A 24 -3.04 -19.99 15.60
C SER A 24 -2.04 -19.61 14.50
N LEU A 25 -0.74 -19.55 14.83
CA LEU A 25 0.33 -19.31 13.86
C LEU A 25 0.61 -20.50 12.91
N ARG A 26 0.38 -21.75 13.35
CA ARG A 26 0.51 -22.96 12.52
C ARG A 26 -0.65 -23.15 11.54
N ALA A 27 -1.86 -22.75 11.92
CA ALA A 27 -3.02 -22.73 11.02
C ALA A 27 -2.80 -21.80 9.81
N MET A 28 -1.93 -20.79 9.92
CA MET A 28 -1.57 -19.87 8.83
C MET A 28 -0.64 -20.47 7.75
N SER A 29 -0.30 -21.76 7.79
CA SER A 29 0.78 -22.33 6.96
C SER A 29 0.33 -23.24 5.80
N SER A 30 -0.98 -23.48 5.62
CA SER A 30 -1.53 -24.31 4.54
C SER A 30 -2.34 -23.46 3.55
N PRO A 31 -1.92 -23.29 2.27
CA PRO A 31 -2.54 -22.41 1.29
C PRO A 31 -3.82 -23.01 0.69
N THR A 32 -4.84 -23.24 1.51
CA THR A 32 -6.22 -23.43 1.03
C THR A 32 -6.86 -22.05 0.87
N GLY A 33 -7.68 -21.81 -0.16
CA GLY A 33 -8.35 -20.52 -0.43
C GLY A 33 -9.22 -19.94 0.70
N ALA A 34 -9.29 -20.60 1.86
CA ALA A 34 -9.90 -20.14 3.10
C ALA A 34 -9.05 -19.14 3.91
N TRP A 35 -7.88 -18.72 3.42
CA TRP A 35 -7.16 -17.60 4.02
C TRP A 35 -8.09 -16.39 3.93
N PHE A 36 -8.03 -15.48 4.92
CA PHE A 36 -8.75 -14.20 4.87
C PHE A 36 -10.22 -14.22 5.32
N SER A 37 -10.65 -15.21 6.13
CA SER A 37 -11.97 -15.11 6.77
C SER A 37 -12.07 -13.84 7.63
N GLN A 38 -13.28 -13.26 7.71
CA GLN A 38 -13.53 -12.11 8.58
C GLN A 38 -13.20 -12.43 10.04
N THR A 39 -13.38 -13.69 10.47
CA THR A 39 -13.03 -14.18 11.80
C THR A 39 -11.53 -14.09 12.08
N ASP A 40 -10.68 -14.52 11.14
CA ASP A 40 -9.22 -14.42 11.27
C ASP A 40 -8.76 -12.97 11.32
N ARG A 41 -9.38 -12.11 10.48
CA ARG A 41 -9.11 -10.67 10.49
C ARG A 41 -9.40 -10.07 11.86
N LEU A 42 -10.53 -10.41 12.47
CA LEU A 42 -10.90 -9.94 13.80
C LEU A 42 -9.95 -10.44 14.89
N ALA A 43 -9.49 -11.69 14.83
CA ALA A 43 -8.52 -12.24 15.78
C ALA A 43 -7.17 -11.50 15.71
N VAL A 44 -6.65 -11.31 14.50
CA VAL A 44 -5.43 -10.53 14.26
C VAL A 44 -5.60 -9.08 14.74
N LEU A 45 -6.70 -8.42 14.37
CA LEU A 45 -6.97 -7.05 14.83
C LEU A 45 -7.04 -6.95 16.35
N ARG A 46 -7.61 -7.94 17.06
CA ARG A 46 -7.60 -7.95 18.54
C ARG A 46 -6.18 -7.97 19.10
N ALA A 47 -5.32 -8.85 18.59
CA ALA A 47 -3.93 -8.94 19.05
C ALA A 47 -3.17 -7.63 18.84
N TYR A 48 -3.31 -7.03 17.66
CA TYR A 48 -2.66 -5.76 17.35
C TYR A 48 -3.25 -4.59 18.16
N ARG A 49 -4.58 -4.54 18.35
CA ARG A 49 -5.25 -3.52 19.17
C ARG A 49 -4.80 -3.57 20.63
N ALA A 50 -4.56 -4.76 21.18
CA ALA A 50 -4.06 -4.90 22.55
C ALA A 50 -2.70 -4.19 22.75
N VAL A 51 -1.85 -4.19 21.72
CA VAL A 51 -0.56 -3.49 21.74
C VAL A 51 -0.70 -1.99 21.43
N GLN A 52 -1.55 -1.63 20.46
CA GLN A 52 -1.74 -0.23 20.05
C GLN A 52 -2.61 0.59 21.00
N ARG A 53 -3.46 -0.05 21.82
CA ARG A 53 -4.39 0.61 22.75
C ARG A 53 -4.23 0.00 24.15
N PRO A 54 -3.06 0.16 24.79
CA PRO A 54 -2.84 -0.36 26.13
C PRO A 54 -3.79 0.33 27.12
N ALA A 55 -4.28 -0.41 28.11
CA ALA A 55 -5.17 0.15 29.14
C ALA A 55 -4.50 1.25 29.98
N ASN A 56 -3.17 1.20 30.11
CA ASN A 56 -2.40 2.21 30.83
C ASN A 56 -1.18 2.68 30.01
N CYS A 57 -1.28 3.88 29.44
CA CYS A 57 -0.18 4.50 28.70
C CYS A 57 1.06 4.78 29.58
N SER A 58 0.89 4.98 30.89
CA SER A 58 2.00 5.23 31.82
C SER A 58 2.80 3.97 32.17
N ALA A 59 2.31 2.78 31.82
CA ALA A 59 3.05 1.51 31.92
C ALA A 59 3.48 0.97 30.54
N ALA A 60 3.00 1.57 29.45
CA ALA A 60 3.29 1.11 28.10
C ALA A 60 4.75 1.36 27.68
N ARG A 61 5.24 0.50 26.79
CA ARG A 61 6.51 0.66 26.07
C ARG A 61 6.21 1.17 24.68
N PHE A 62 7.07 2.03 24.14
CA PHE A 62 6.81 2.74 22.90
C PHE A 62 7.88 2.46 21.86
N LEU A 63 7.44 2.34 20.61
CA LEU A 63 8.26 2.38 19.41
C LEU A 63 7.87 3.63 18.63
N LEU A 64 8.75 4.62 18.61
CA LEU A 64 8.56 5.88 17.91
C LEU A 64 9.12 5.72 16.49
N VAL A 65 8.31 6.00 15.47
CA VAL A 65 8.77 5.92 14.08
C VAL A 65 8.83 7.31 13.46
N GLU A 66 9.99 7.63 12.92
CA GLU A 66 10.22 8.86 12.16
C GLU A 66 10.13 8.56 10.65
N ASP A 67 9.25 9.26 9.95
CA ASP A 67 9.14 9.19 8.49
C ASP A 67 10.07 10.24 7.83
N TRP A 68 11.37 9.97 7.82
CA TRP A 68 12.39 10.93 7.37
C TRP A 68 13.19 10.42 6.17
N GLN A 69 12.54 10.29 5.01
CA GLN A 69 13.30 10.22 3.77
C GLN A 69 12.73 11.11 2.68
N GLN A 70 13.49 12.13 2.28
CA GLN A 70 13.15 13.05 1.17
C GLN A 70 12.96 12.33 -0.18
N GLN A 71 13.43 11.09 -0.32
CA GLN A 71 13.47 10.34 -1.59
C GLN A 71 12.33 9.32 -1.76
N THR A 72 11.53 9.02 -0.74
CA THR A 72 10.48 7.98 -0.84
C THR A 72 9.10 8.60 -1.11
N GLY A 73 8.16 7.86 -1.71
CA GLY A 73 6.77 8.33 -1.87
C GLY A 73 5.91 8.02 -0.64
N MET A 74 4.72 8.64 -0.55
CA MET A 74 3.73 8.29 0.48
C MET A 74 3.32 6.80 0.38
N GLY A 75 3.23 6.27 -0.85
CA GLY A 75 3.00 4.84 -1.08
C GLY A 75 4.02 3.96 -0.38
N PHE A 76 5.33 4.21 -0.56
CA PHE A 76 6.39 3.50 0.16
C PHE A 76 6.18 3.52 1.67
N SER A 77 5.89 4.70 2.20
CA SER A 77 5.76 4.97 3.63
C SER A 77 4.65 4.09 4.22
N PHE A 78 3.50 3.97 3.55
CA PHE A 78 2.41 3.08 4.01
C PHE A 78 2.78 1.61 3.97
N LEU A 79 3.63 1.20 3.02
CA LEU A 79 4.06 -0.19 2.95
C LEU A 79 5.01 -0.56 4.08
N THR A 80 5.92 0.35 4.47
CA THR A 80 6.85 0.12 5.58
C THR A 80 6.15 0.14 6.95
N LEU A 81 5.01 0.84 7.08
CA LEU A 81 4.22 0.83 8.33
C LEU A 81 3.84 -0.58 8.79
N HIS A 82 3.54 -1.50 7.87
CA HIS A 82 3.21 -2.88 8.26
C HIS A 82 4.40 -3.56 8.96
N THR A 83 5.61 -3.36 8.44
CA THR A 83 6.84 -3.89 9.03
C THR A 83 7.08 -3.31 10.43
N TYR A 84 6.86 -2.01 10.62
CA TYR A 84 6.99 -1.39 11.93
C TYR A 84 5.94 -1.86 12.91
N LEU A 85 4.72 -2.11 12.44
CA LEU A 85 3.64 -2.63 13.25
C LEU A 85 3.91 -4.07 13.71
N LEU A 86 4.47 -4.91 12.84
CA LEU A 86 4.95 -6.25 13.19
C LEU A 86 6.07 -6.19 14.23
N GLN A 87 7.03 -5.27 14.07
CA GLN A 87 8.09 -5.05 15.06
C GLN A 87 7.51 -4.62 16.41
N ALA A 88 6.56 -3.70 16.39
CA ALA A 88 5.90 -3.17 17.58
C ALA A 88 5.15 -4.28 18.34
N LEU A 89 4.40 -5.12 17.61
CA LEU A 89 3.73 -6.30 18.18
C LEU A 89 4.73 -7.25 18.85
N TRP A 90 5.81 -7.58 18.14
CA TRP A 90 6.85 -8.50 18.62
C TRP A 90 7.56 -7.98 19.87
N GLU A 91 7.93 -6.70 19.87
CA GLU A 91 8.60 -6.07 21.01
C GLU A 91 7.63 -5.71 22.15
N ARG A 92 6.31 -5.95 21.96
CA ARG A 92 5.21 -5.52 22.84
C ARG A 92 5.28 -4.03 23.14
N ARG A 93 5.35 -3.23 22.09
CA ARG A 93 5.41 -1.76 22.13
C ARG A 93 4.24 -1.16 21.38
N THR A 94 3.64 -0.13 21.95
CA THR A 94 2.72 0.75 21.23
C THR A 94 3.51 1.49 20.16
N LEU A 95 3.03 1.42 18.91
CA LEU A 95 3.63 2.12 17.79
C LEU A 95 3.05 3.53 17.75
N VAL A 96 3.90 4.53 17.66
CA VAL A 96 3.49 5.93 17.63
C VAL A 96 4.33 6.71 16.63
N PHE A 97 3.77 7.78 16.10
CA PHE A 97 4.58 8.74 15.36
C PHE A 97 5.66 9.34 16.25
N ALA A 98 6.87 9.50 15.71
CA ALA A 98 7.92 10.22 16.41
C ALA A 98 7.51 11.67 16.73
N SER A 99 6.72 12.33 15.88
CA SER A 99 6.22 13.70 16.09
C SER A 99 5.42 13.86 17.40
N ALA A 100 4.71 12.81 17.84
CA ALA A 100 3.94 12.80 19.08
C ALA A 100 4.83 12.90 20.33
N PHE A 101 6.14 12.67 20.21
CA PHE A 101 7.08 12.76 21.32
C PHE A 101 8.27 13.69 21.03
N LEU A 102 8.64 13.85 19.77
CA LEU A 102 9.73 14.68 19.28
C LEU A 102 9.14 15.71 18.30
N PRO A 103 8.78 16.91 18.76
CA PRO A 103 8.31 17.98 17.89
C PRO A 103 9.32 18.21 16.76
N ASN A 104 8.82 18.31 15.53
CA ASN A 104 9.61 18.47 14.30
C ASN A 104 10.50 17.29 13.90
N ALA A 105 10.34 16.10 14.48
CA ALA A 105 11.01 14.88 13.99
C ALA A 105 10.57 14.51 12.58
N THR A 106 9.34 14.86 12.19
CA THR A 106 8.89 14.71 10.81
C THR A 106 8.52 16.09 10.27
N ARG A 107 8.88 16.36 9.03
CA ARG A 107 8.63 17.63 8.32
C ARG A 107 8.11 17.38 6.91
N ARG A 108 7.24 16.38 6.78
CA ARG A 108 6.76 15.92 5.48
C ARG A 108 5.27 15.63 5.58
N TRP A 109 4.56 15.90 4.49
CA TRP A 109 3.13 15.69 4.30
C TRP A 109 2.21 16.74 4.91
N CYS A 110 2.64 17.55 5.88
CA CYS A 110 1.81 18.63 6.40
C CYS A 110 2.63 19.87 6.75
N ASP A 111 2.01 21.04 6.57
CA ASP A 111 2.53 22.38 6.84
C ASP A 111 2.23 22.82 8.29
N GLU A 112 1.10 22.37 8.84
CA GLU A 112 0.65 22.68 10.20
C GLU A 112 0.70 21.48 11.17
N GLY A 113 0.75 21.75 12.47
CA GLY A 113 0.62 20.71 13.50
C GLY A 113 1.79 19.72 13.57
N SER A 114 1.48 18.41 13.50
CA SER A 114 2.44 17.31 13.69
C SER A 114 3.44 17.14 12.54
N ARG A 115 3.20 17.83 11.40
CA ARG A 115 4.07 17.81 10.20
C ARG A 115 4.41 16.40 9.70
N ASP A 116 3.48 15.48 9.91
CA ASP A 116 3.48 14.09 9.45
C ASP A 116 2.10 13.72 8.88
N PHE A 117 1.79 12.42 8.78
CA PHE A 117 0.48 11.92 8.34
C PHE A 117 -0.68 12.33 9.26
N GLY A 118 -0.42 12.80 10.48
CA GLY A 118 -1.41 13.16 11.49
C GLY A 118 -2.35 14.29 11.08
N CYS A 119 -2.07 15.04 10.01
CA CYS A 119 -3.03 15.98 9.43
C CYS A 119 -4.18 15.30 8.68
N TYR A 120 -3.97 14.09 8.15
CA TYR A 120 -4.96 13.41 7.31
C TYR A 120 -5.50 12.14 7.95
N PHE A 121 -4.73 11.55 8.85
CA PHE A 121 -5.06 10.33 9.55
C PHE A 121 -5.17 10.60 11.06
N GLU A 122 -6.01 9.83 11.74
CA GLU A 122 -6.13 9.82 13.19
C GLU A 122 -4.82 9.33 13.83
N ALA A 123 -4.61 9.68 15.10
CA ALA A 123 -3.48 9.18 15.88
C ALA A 123 -3.45 7.64 15.86
N TRP A 124 -2.26 7.05 15.76
CA TRP A 124 -2.09 5.59 15.74
C TRP A 124 -2.47 4.93 17.06
N SER A 125 -2.31 5.69 18.15
CA SER A 125 -2.65 5.26 19.49
C SER A 125 -3.25 6.41 20.31
N PRO A 126 -4.21 6.13 21.22
CA PRO A 126 -4.63 7.11 22.21
C PRO A 126 -3.47 7.58 23.12
N CYS A 127 -2.40 6.78 23.24
CA CYS A 127 -1.24 7.14 24.05
C CYS A 127 -0.36 8.26 23.46
N GLU A 128 -0.60 8.69 22.21
CA GLU A 128 0.12 9.84 21.65
C GLU A 128 -0.15 11.14 22.43
N ALA A 129 -1.34 11.33 23.01
CA ALA A 129 -1.62 12.47 23.89
C ALA A 129 -0.78 12.41 25.18
N TYR A 130 -0.77 11.24 25.84
CA TYR A 130 0.05 11.00 27.03
C TYR A 130 1.53 11.28 26.77
N LEU A 131 2.07 10.83 25.63
CA LEU A 131 3.46 11.08 25.24
C LEU A 131 3.79 12.57 25.08
N ARG A 132 2.89 13.35 24.49
CA ARG A 132 3.06 14.80 24.34
C ARG A 132 3.10 15.50 25.70
N GLU A 133 2.16 15.17 26.58
CA GLU A 133 2.00 15.78 27.89
C GLU A 133 3.13 15.42 28.87
N ASN A 134 3.65 14.19 28.77
CA ASN A 134 4.62 13.64 29.73
C ASN A 134 6.06 13.56 29.19
N ARG A 135 6.33 14.20 28.04
CA ARG A 135 7.59 14.09 27.30
C ARG A 135 8.83 14.31 28.18
N ALA A 136 8.87 15.43 28.92
CA ALA A 136 10.03 15.80 29.72
C ALA A 136 10.32 14.79 30.84
N ALA A 137 9.28 14.37 31.55
CA ALA A 137 9.38 13.36 32.61
C ALA A 137 9.82 12.00 32.06
N LEU A 138 9.25 11.57 30.93
CA LEU A 138 9.60 10.31 30.29
C LEU A 138 11.05 10.30 29.77
N LEU A 139 11.52 11.41 29.19
CA LEU A 139 12.92 11.55 28.76
C LEU A 139 13.88 11.50 29.95
N ALA A 140 13.58 12.21 31.04
CA ALA A 140 14.41 12.20 32.24
C ALA A 140 14.48 10.82 32.89
N ALA A 141 13.37 10.09 32.94
CA ALA A 141 13.29 8.80 33.62
C ALA A 141 13.84 7.62 32.79
N HIS A 142 13.70 7.66 31.47
CA HIS A 142 13.97 6.48 30.64
C HIS A 142 14.99 6.71 29.52
N GLY A 143 15.32 7.97 29.22
CA GLY A 143 16.06 8.34 28.02
C GLY A 143 15.31 7.96 26.73
N LEU A 144 15.87 8.36 25.59
CA LEU A 144 15.43 7.90 24.28
C LEU A 144 16.57 7.17 23.59
N VAL A 145 16.35 5.90 23.24
CA VAL A 145 17.36 5.07 22.59
C VAL A 145 17.00 4.85 21.13
N GLY A 146 17.99 4.97 20.23
CA GLY A 146 17.80 4.62 18.83
C GLY A 146 17.70 3.11 18.65
N TRP A 147 16.73 2.64 17.86
CA TRP A 147 16.50 1.23 17.58
C TRP A 147 17.74 0.59 16.93
N ARG A 148 18.16 -0.57 17.46
CA ARG A 148 19.22 -1.42 16.87
C ARG A 148 18.74 -2.86 16.76
N PRO A 149 19.24 -3.70 15.84
CA PRO A 149 18.87 -5.11 15.78
C PRO A 149 19.53 -5.91 16.93
N SER A 150 19.19 -5.62 18.18
CA SER A 150 19.72 -6.29 19.37
C SER A 150 18.62 -6.52 20.41
N SER A 151 18.82 -7.53 21.26
CA SER A 151 17.94 -7.80 22.41
C SER A 151 17.94 -6.68 23.46
N ASP A 152 18.96 -5.82 23.45
CA ASP A 152 19.09 -4.69 24.36
C ASP A 152 17.92 -3.70 24.21
N ASN A 153 17.41 -3.52 22.98
CA ASN A 153 16.20 -2.74 22.75
C ASN A 153 15.04 -3.19 23.65
N LEU A 154 14.92 -4.49 23.96
CA LEU A 154 13.79 -5.01 24.72
C LEU A 154 13.74 -4.50 26.18
N ARG A 155 14.82 -3.93 26.68
CA ARG A 155 14.89 -3.38 28.05
C ARG A 155 14.41 -1.93 28.13
N HIS A 156 14.49 -1.19 27.03
CA HIS A 156 14.16 0.24 27.02
C HIS A 156 12.66 0.48 26.93
N ARG A 157 12.16 1.52 27.60
CA ARG A 157 10.76 1.91 27.49
C ARG A 157 10.48 2.73 26.23
N LEU A 158 11.38 3.65 25.88
CA LEU A 158 11.29 4.50 24.70
C LEU A 158 12.35 4.10 23.69
N VAL A 159 11.93 3.67 22.51
CA VAL A 159 12.84 3.34 21.40
C VAL A 159 12.39 4.10 20.16
N ALA A 160 13.32 4.81 19.52
CA ALA A 160 13.07 5.53 18.27
C ALA A 160 13.72 4.85 17.07
N LEU A 161 12.92 4.61 16.05
CA LEU A 161 13.33 4.11 14.75
C LEU A 161 13.40 5.31 13.79
N PHE A 162 14.63 5.74 13.53
CA PHE A 162 14.95 6.76 12.54
C PHE A 162 15.17 6.07 11.19
N GLN A 163 14.28 6.28 10.21
CA GLN A 163 14.34 5.59 8.92
C GLN A 163 15.68 5.77 8.20
N GLU A 164 16.27 6.97 8.28
CA GLU A 164 17.58 7.29 7.70
C GLU A 164 18.69 6.35 8.20
N ARG A 165 18.60 5.93 9.47
CA ARG A 165 19.60 5.11 10.15
C ARG A 165 19.17 3.65 10.29
N ASP A 166 18.00 3.27 9.77
CA ASP A 166 17.52 1.90 9.86
C ASP A 166 18.34 0.99 8.95
N LYS A 167 19.24 0.21 9.55
CA LYS A 167 20.08 -0.76 8.84
C LYS A 167 19.26 -1.86 8.14
N ARG A 168 18.00 -2.05 8.51
CA ARG A 168 17.08 -2.93 7.78
C ARG A 168 16.58 -2.31 6.49
N ARG A 169 16.93 -1.08 6.12
CA ARG A 169 16.46 -0.44 4.88
C ARG A 169 16.62 -1.35 3.68
N GLY A 170 17.78 -2.00 3.51
CA GLY A 170 17.99 -3.00 2.46
C GLY A 170 17.03 -4.20 2.56
N ALA A 171 16.79 -4.71 3.77
CA ALA A 171 15.84 -5.80 4.02
C ALA A 171 14.37 -5.38 3.85
N MET A 172 13.99 -4.14 4.19
CA MET A 172 12.65 -3.60 3.97
C MET A 172 12.39 -3.40 2.48
N TRP A 173 13.39 -2.89 1.74
CA TRP A 173 13.39 -2.86 0.28
C TRP A 173 13.32 -4.28 -0.31
N TRP A 174 13.97 -5.26 0.30
CA TRP A 174 13.87 -6.66 -0.11
C TRP A 174 12.49 -7.29 0.20
N CYS A 175 11.90 -6.99 1.36
CA CYS A 175 10.52 -7.38 1.70
C CYS A 175 9.51 -6.76 0.74
N TYR A 176 9.78 -5.54 0.28
CA TYR A 176 9.04 -4.88 -0.78
C TYR A 176 9.25 -5.57 -2.14
N ASN A 177 10.49 -5.84 -2.55
CA ASN A 177 10.81 -6.51 -3.81
C ASN A 177 10.29 -7.95 -3.87
N THR A 178 10.11 -8.62 -2.73
CA THR A 178 9.47 -9.95 -2.64
C THR A 178 7.94 -9.90 -2.81
N TRP A 179 7.33 -8.71 -2.77
CA TRP A 179 5.98 -8.50 -3.31
C TRP A 179 5.97 -8.68 -4.83
N ASP A 180 6.99 -8.16 -5.53
CA ASP A 180 7.13 -8.25 -6.98
C ASP A 180 7.69 -9.61 -7.43
N ASN A 181 8.54 -10.24 -6.62
CA ASN A 181 9.20 -11.50 -6.95
C ASN A 181 8.64 -12.69 -6.15
N ARG A 182 7.75 -13.45 -6.79
CA ARG A 182 7.61 -14.93 -6.71
C ARG A 182 7.37 -15.60 -5.34
N SER A 183 6.96 -14.89 -4.29
CA SER A 183 6.53 -15.56 -3.04
C SER A 183 5.10 -16.13 -3.18
N ALA A 184 4.89 -17.34 -2.64
CA ALA A 184 3.67 -18.15 -2.79
C ALA A 184 2.37 -17.54 -2.23
N ALA A 185 2.42 -16.37 -1.59
CA ALA A 185 1.23 -15.62 -1.22
C ALA A 185 0.68 -14.88 -2.47
N PRO A 186 -0.59 -15.10 -2.86
CA PRO A 186 -1.24 -14.29 -3.90
C PRO A 186 -1.20 -12.81 -3.53
N ALA A 187 -1.19 -11.89 -4.50
CA ALA A 187 -1.21 -10.45 -4.26
C ALA A 187 -2.34 -10.03 -3.29
N MET A 188 -3.47 -10.73 -3.36
CA MET A 188 -4.64 -10.57 -2.49
C MET A 188 -4.31 -10.84 -1.02
N GLY A 189 -3.54 -11.89 -0.73
CA GLY A 189 -3.19 -12.23 0.64
C GLY A 189 -2.28 -11.22 1.29
N ARG A 190 -1.45 -10.53 0.51
CA ARG A 190 -0.67 -9.42 1.04
C ARG A 190 -1.52 -8.15 1.19
N ALA A 191 -2.42 -7.86 0.25
CA ALA A 191 -3.39 -6.75 0.40
C ALA A 191 -4.21 -6.86 1.70
N TRP A 192 -4.59 -8.07 2.10
CA TRP A 192 -5.22 -8.32 3.38
C TRP A 192 -4.36 -7.91 4.59
N TRP A 193 -3.08 -8.25 4.60
CA TRP A 193 -2.17 -7.80 5.68
C TRP A 193 -1.99 -6.28 5.69
N TRP A 194 -1.99 -5.62 4.54
CA TRP A 194 -2.02 -4.16 4.48
C TRP A 194 -3.34 -3.57 4.95
N ALA A 195 -4.48 -4.23 4.71
CA ALA A 195 -5.77 -3.81 5.25
C ALA A 195 -5.76 -3.78 6.79
N ILE A 196 -5.10 -4.74 7.45
CA ILE A 196 -4.87 -4.73 8.91
C ILE A 196 -4.09 -3.48 9.34
N THR A 197 -3.02 -3.14 8.62
CA THR A 197 -2.23 -1.92 8.90
C THR A 197 -3.10 -0.67 8.76
N ILE A 198 -3.94 -0.62 7.73
CA ILE A 198 -4.82 0.51 7.45
C ILE A 198 -5.89 0.66 8.55
N ASP A 199 -6.50 -0.45 8.98
CA ASP A 199 -7.47 -0.49 10.09
C ASP A 199 -6.94 0.20 11.38
N LEU A 200 -5.64 0.07 11.61
CA LEU A 200 -5.00 0.47 12.86
C LEU A 200 -4.33 1.84 12.78
N LEU A 201 -3.61 2.10 11.68
CA LEU A 201 -2.68 3.23 11.58
C LEU A 201 -3.12 4.28 10.57
N LEU A 202 -4.00 3.95 9.61
CA LEU A 202 -4.34 4.87 8.51
C LEU A 202 -5.84 5.14 8.46
N ARG A 203 -6.44 5.34 9.63
CA ARG A 203 -7.83 5.80 9.77
C ARG A 203 -7.93 7.25 9.33
N LEU A 204 -8.68 7.50 8.26
CA LEU A 204 -8.87 8.86 7.72
C LEU A 204 -9.63 9.75 8.69
N ARG A 205 -9.17 11.00 8.86
CA ARG A 205 -9.89 12.02 9.63
C ARG A 205 -11.20 12.45 8.96
N PRO A 206 -12.18 12.95 9.74
CA PRO A 206 -13.49 13.36 9.20
C PRO A 206 -13.41 14.32 8.02
N HIS A 207 -12.59 15.37 8.08
CA HIS A 207 -12.50 16.36 7.00
C HIS A 207 -12.00 15.77 5.66
N ILE A 208 -11.14 14.74 5.67
CA ILE A 208 -10.72 14.04 4.44
C ILE A 208 -11.86 13.19 3.89
N GLN A 209 -12.63 12.56 4.78
CA GLN A 209 -13.81 11.81 4.39
C GLN A 209 -14.86 12.74 3.76
N GLU A 210 -15.12 13.89 4.38
CA GLU A 210 -16.03 14.92 3.88
C GLU A 210 -15.60 15.45 2.51
N GLU A 211 -14.31 15.77 2.35
CA GLU A 211 -13.77 16.25 1.08
C GLU A 211 -13.89 15.18 -0.02
N SER A 212 -13.55 13.92 0.28
CA SER A 212 -13.69 12.82 -0.69
C SER A 212 -15.15 12.59 -1.09
N ALA A 213 -16.08 12.69 -0.13
CA ALA A 213 -17.52 12.56 -0.39
C ALA A 213 -18.05 13.73 -1.22
N ALA A 214 -17.58 14.96 -0.95
CA ALA A 214 -17.93 16.13 -1.75
C ALA A 214 -17.42 16.00 -3.19
N LEU A 215 -16.20 15.50 -3.39
CA LEU A 215 -15.65 15.26 -4.73
C LEU A 215 -16.47 14.22 -5.51
N LEU A 216 -16.88 13.14 -4.86
CA LEU A 216 -17.71 12.11 -5.49
C LEU A 216 -19.09 12.66 -5.88
N ARG A 217 -19.76 13.38 -4.97
CA ARG A 217 -21.05 14.03 -5.26
C ARG A 217 -20.96 15.06 -6.39
N ALA A 218 -19.89 15.87 -6.41
CA ALA A 218 -19.68 16.87 -7.46
C ALA A 218 -19.51 16.24 -8.85
N ASN A 219 -19.12 14.97 -8.91
CA ASN A 219 -19.01 14.20 -10.16
C ASN A 219 -20.17 13.22 -10.34
N GLY A 220 -21.28 13.40 -9.61
CA GLY A 220 -22.48 12.57 -9.76
C GLY A 220 -22.27 11.10 -9.39
N VAL A 221 -21.32 10.79 -8.49
CA VAL A 221 -21.09 9.45 -7.98
C VAL A 221 -21.73 9.30 -6.60
N MET A 222 -22.79 8.51 -6.53
CA MET A 222 -23.56 8.18 -5.34
C MET A 222 -22.86 7.11 -4.49
N ALA A 223 -23.47 6.71 -3.36
CA ALA A 223 -22.86 5.78 -2.40
C ALA A 223 -22.80 4.33 -2.91
N ASP A 224 -23.78 3.94 -3.70
CA ASP A 224 -24.02 2.63 -4.30
C ASP A 224 -23.44 2.48 -5.71
N ASP A 225 -23.05 3.59 -6.34
CA ASP A 225 -22.39 3.57 -7.64
C ASP A 225 -21.05 2.82 -7.60
N ARG A 226 -20.86 1.96 -8.60
CA ARG A 226 -19.61 1.24 -8.81
C ARG A 226 -18.59 2.17 -9.44
N LEU A 227 -17.35 2.10 -8.97
CA LEU A 227 -16.26 2.95 -9.42
C LEU A 227 -15.06 2.11 -9.86
N ILE A 228 -14.50 2.41 -11.03
CA ILE A 228 -13.21 1.87 -11.46
C ILE A 228 -12.12 2.91 -11.14
N VAL A 229 -11.03 2.48 -10.53
CA VAL A 229 -9.89 3.33 -10.20
C VAL A 229 -8.75 3.04 -11.17
N ALA A 230 -8.27 4.07 -11.86
CA ALA A 230 -7.06 4.02 -12.68
C ALA A 230 -5.91 4.72 -11.96
N ILE A 231 -4.80 4.04 -11.73
CA ILE A 231 -3.58 4.60 -11.17
C ILE A 231 -2.53 4.68 -12.26
N VAL A 232 -2.22 5.91 -12.67
CA VAL A 232 -1.29 6.19 -13.77
C VAL A 232 -0.08 6.92 -13.19
N ARG A 233 1.10 6.30 -13.30
CA ARG A 233 2.35 6.80 -12.70
C ARG A 233 3.32 7.28 -13.77
N HIS A 234 3.33 8.58 -14.05
CA HIS A 234 4.20 9.20 -15.07
C HIS A 234 5.22 10.20 -14.46
N GLY A 235 5.09 10.54 -13.17
CA GLY A 235 6.05 11.36 -12.44
C GLY A 235 7.35 10.60 -12.17
N GLY A 236 8.18 11.05 -11.22
CA GLY A 236 9.59 10.64 -10.98
C GLY A 236 9.93 9.15 -10.92
N LYS A 237 8.98 8.25 -11.07
CA LYS A 237 9.09 6.80 -11.13
C LYS A 237 9.59 6.22 -12.47
N HIS A 238 9.77 7.02 -13.52
CA HIS A 238 10.27 6.54 -14.83
C HIS A 238 11.68 5.90 -14.80
N HIS A 239 12.44 6.09 -13.72
CA HIS A 239 13.71 5.37 -13.52
C HIS A 239 13.51 3.96 -12.93
N GLU A 240 12.33 3.68 -12.35
CA GLU A 240 11.99 2.38 -11.75
C GLU A 240 11.04 1.55 -12.63
N GLU A 241 10.28 2.19 -13.55
CA GLU A 241 9.32 1.54 -14.44
C GLU A 241 9.25 2.17 -15.82
N THR A 242 8.91 1.36 -16.83
CA THR A 242 8.58 1.84 -18.18
C THR A 242 7.32 2.72 -18.14
N LEU A 243 7.40 3.90 -18.78
CA LEU A 243 6.25 4.76 -18.99
C LEU A 243 5.23 4.05 -19.90
N LEU A 244 4.00 3.92 -19.42
CA LEU A 244 2.89 3.34 -20.18
C LEU A 244 2.10 4.46 -20.84
N ALA A 245 1.73 4.31 -22.11
CA ALA A 245 0.86 5.28 -22.77
C ALA A 245 -0.56 5.24 -22.17
N VAL A 246 -1.28 6.36 -22.20
CA VAL A 246 -2.68 6.43 -21.72
C VAL A 246 -3.57 5.40 -22.41
N GLU A 247 -3.32 5.16 -23.69
CA GLU A 247 -4.00 4.15 -24.52
C GLU A 247 -3.91 2.73 -23.92
N GLU A 248 -2.81 2.40 -23.24
CA GLU A 248 -2.60 1.06 -22.65
C GLU A 248 -3.54 0.81 -21.46
N TYR A 249 -4.03 1.86 -20.81
CA TYR A 249 -5.02 1.76 -19.73
C TYR A 249 -6.45 1.62 -20.27
N MET A 250 -6.70 2.03 -21.53
CA MET A 250 -8.06 2.15 -22.05
C MET A 250 -8.75 0.81 -22.26
N GLU A 251 -8.04 -0.20 -22.75
CA GLU A 251 -8.64 -1.52 -22.99
C GLU A 251 -9.04 -2.23 -21.68
N PRO A 252 -8.20 -2.29 -20.63
CA PRO A 252 -8.63 -2.78 -19.32
C PRO A 252 -9.83 -2.04 -18.74
N LEU A 253 -9.85 -0.70 -18.84
CA LEU A 253 -10.98 0.11 -18.38
C LEU A 253 -12.25 -0.20 -19.16
N ARG A 254 -12.14 -0.41 -20.48
CA ARG A 254 -13.26 -0.80 -21.34
C ARG A 254 -13.82 -2.14 -20.94
N ARG A 255 -12.97 -3.14 -20.68
CA ARG A 255 -13.42 -4.47 -20.25
C ARG A 255 -14.13 -4.43 -18.90
N LEU A 256 -13.55 -3.71 -17.94
CA LEU A 256 -14.15 -3.58 -16.60
C LEU A 256 -15.49 -2.85 -16.62
N SER A 257 -15.67 -1.86 -17.49
CA SER A 257 -16.91 -1.07 -17.59
C SER A 257 -18.08 -1.79 -18.26
N LEU A 258 -17.86 -2.92 -18.94
CA LEU A 258 -18.92 -3.65 -19.66
C LEU A 258 -20.06 -4.08 -18.71
N PRO A 259 -21.31 -4.17 -19.22
CA PRO A 259 -22.45 -4.70 -18.46
C PRO A 259 -22.23 -6.13 -17.95
N SER A 260 -21.41 -6.92 -18.66
CA SER A 260 -21.04 -8.28 -18.27
C SER A 260 -20.01 -8.36 -17.15
N CYS A 261 -19.41 -7.24 -16.73
CA CYS A 261 -18.46 -7.22 -15.62
C CYS A 261 -18.86 -6.20 -14.53
N LEU A 262 -18.20 -5.05 -14.37
CA LEU A 262 -18.55 -4.12 -13.30
C LEU A 262 -19.76 -3.24 -13.63
N ASN A 263 -20.18 -3.14 -14.88
CA ASN A 263 -21.34 -2.34 -15.32
C ASN A 263 -21.33 -0.92 -14.74
N THR A 264 -20.31 -0.13 -15.10
CA THR A 264 -20.20 1.26 -14.65
C THR A 264 -19.47 2.12 -15.68
N THR A 265 -19.85 3.39 -15.74
CA THR A 265 -19.18 4.42 -16.54
C THR A 265 -18.29 5.33 -15.70
N HIS A 266 -18.28 5.17 -14.37
CA HIS A 266 -17.51 6.00 -13.46
C HIS A 266 -16.06 5.53 -13.36
N VAL A 267 -15.12 6.42 -13.68
CA VAL A 267 -13.68 6.14 -13.59
C VAL A 267 -12.99 7.25 -12.80
N PHE A 268 -12.38 6.89 -11.67
CA PHE A 268 -11.53 7.79 -10.92
C PHE A 268 -10.07 7.62 -11.36
N LEU A 269 -9.44 8.70 -11.81
CA LEU A 269 -8.04 8.73 -12.18
C LEU A 269 -7.19 9.31 -11.05
N ALA A 270 -6.30 8.49 -10.50
CA ALA A 270 -5.23 8.93 -9.62
C ALA A 270 -3.92 8.98 -10.42
N THR A 271 -3.51 10.19 -10.77
CA THR A 271 -2.24 10.47 -11.45
C THR A 271 -1.59 11.68 -10.82
N GLU A 272 -0.28 11.73 -10.94
CA GLU A 272 0.49 12.90 -10.58
C GLU A 272 0.70 13.87 -11.76
N THR A 273 0.42 13.48 -13.01
CA THR A 273 0.80 14.29 -14.17
C THR A 273 -0.40 14.96 -14.83
N LEU A 274 -0.32 16.29 -15.02
CA LEU A 274 -1.40 17.08 -15.64
C LEU A 274 -1.71 16.64 -17.07
N SER A 275 -0.69 16.40 -17.91
CA SER A 275 -0.90 15.96 -19.30
C SER A 275 -1.70 14.66 -19.40
N VAL A 276 -1.44 13.71 -18.49
CA VAL A 276 -2.20 12.46 -18.37
C VAL A 276 -3.68 12.73 -18.13
N THR A 277 -4.02 13.67 -17.26
CA THR A 277 -5.44 14.01 -17.01
C THR A 277 -6.13 14.55 -18.25
N LEU A 278 -5.43 15.36 -19.06
CA LEU A 278 -5.99 15.93 -20.30
C LEU A 278 -6.20 14.85 -21.38
N GLU A 279 -5.26 13.91 -21.50
CA GLU A 279 -5.36 12.77 -22.41
C GLU A 279 -6.49 11.82 -22.00
N PHE A 280 -6.55 11.47 -20.70
CA PHE A 280 -7.65 10.66 -20.15
C PHE A 280 -9.00 11.34 -20.38
N ARG A 281 -9.11 12.66 -20.16
CA ARG A 281 -10.36 13.40 -20.42
C ARG A 281 -10.84 13.20 -21.85
N LYS A 282 -9.97 13.36 -22.85
CA LYS A 282 -10.31 13.13 -24.26
C LYS A 282 -10.74 11.68 -24.51
N ALA A 283 -10.06 10.72 -23.89
CA ALA A 283 -10.37 9.31 -24.05
C ALA A 283 -11.71 8.91 -23.40
N CYS A 284 -12.08 9.54 -22.28
CA CYS A 284 -13.33 9.29 -21.56
C CYS A 284 -14.54 9.89 -22.27
N VAL A 285 -14.43 11.13 -22.77
CA VAL A 285 -15.50 11.76 -23.57
C VAL A 285 -15.86 10.91 -24.78
N ARG A 286 -14.86 10.41 -25.51
CA ARG A 286 -15.08 9.52 -26.67
C ARG A 286 -15.81 8.21 -26.33
N ARG A 287 -15.76 7.77 -25.07
CA ARG A 287 -16.36 6.50 -24.61
C ARG A 287 -17.63 6.70 -23.79
N GLY A 288 -18.06 7.95 -23.56
CA GLY A 288 -19.20 8.24 -22.68
C GLY A 288 -18.94 7.88 -21.21
N TRP A 289 -17.66 7.83 -20.77
CA TRP A 289 -17.32 7.60 -19.38
C TRP A 289 -17.30 8.89 -18.58
N ASN A 290 -17.80 8.80 -17.35
CA ASN A 290 -17.68 9.86 -16.35
C ASN A 290 -16.32 9.71 -15.64
N CYS A 291 -15.30 10.37 -16.18
CA CYS A 291 -13.96 10.37 -15.62
C CYS A 291 -13.68 11.63 -14.81
N PHE A 292 -13.13 11.46 -13.61
CA PHE A 292 -12.81 12.54 -12.68
C PHE A 292 -11.54 12.21 -11.88
N TRP A 293 -10.94 13.22 -11.27
CA TRP A 293 -9.65 13.11 -10.59
C TRP A 293 -9.47 14.22 -9.54
N ALA A 294 -8.47 14.07 -8.66
CA ALA A 294 -8.12 15.08 -7.66
C ALA A 294 -6.61 15.39 -7.62
N PRO A 295 -6.22 16.69 -7.53
CA PRO A 295 -7.11 17.85 -7.54
C PRO A 295 -7.56 18.19 -8.97
N ASP A 296 -8.61 19.00 -9.10
CA ASP A 296 -9.08 19.49 -10.42
C ASP A 296 -7.96 20.27 -11.13
N PRO A 297 -7.60 19.93 -12.37
CA PRO A 297 -6.48 20.47 -13.13
C PRO A 297 -6.76 21.89 -13.58
N THR A 298 -8.02 22.31 -13.66
CA THR A 298 -8.38 23.72 -13.88
C THR A 298 -7.91 24.61 -12.73
N ARG A 299 -7.62 24.01 -11.58
CA ARG A 299 -7.06 24.66 -10.38
C ARG A 299 -5.55 24.43 -10.22
N ILE A 300 -4.91 23.74 -11.17
CA ILE A 300 -3.45 23.51 -11.19
C ILE A 300 -2.85 24.37 -12.29
N ASN A 301 -2.02 25.34 -11.91
CA ASN A 301 -1.24 26.10 -12.89
C ASN A 301 -0.26 25.16 -13.61
N ALA A 302 -0.41 25.00 -14.92
CA ALA A 302 0.41 24.08 -15.74
C ALA A 302 1.92 24.38 -15.67
N ARG A 303 2.33 25.62 -15.36
CA ARG A 303 3.74 25.98 -15.10
C ARG A 303 4.29 25.43 -13.79
N HIS A 304 3.39 25.00 -12.90
CA HIS A 304 3.65 24.45 -11.57
C HIS A 304 3.01 23.06 -11.48
N ASP A 305 3.29 22.18 -12.44
CA ASP A 305 2.98 20.76 -12.26
C ASP A 305 3.67 20.29 -10.98
N MET A 306 2.84 20.08 -9.95
CA MET A 306 3.29 19.81 -8.59
C MET A 306 4.06 18.49 -8.48
N TRP A 307 4.06 17.71 -9.54
CA TRP A 307 4.62 16.38 -9.54
C TRP A 307 5.59 16.15 -10.69
N ASN A 308 5.98 17.25 -11.36
CA ASN A 308 7.04 17.19 -12.35
C ASN A 308 8.31 16.62 -11.67
N PRO A 309 8.88 15.53 -12.20
CA PRO A 309 10.09 14.90 -11.67
C PRO A 309 11.30 15.84 -11.63
N HIS A 310 11.39 16.80 -12.55
CA HIS A 310 12.52 17.70 -12.67
C HIS A 310 12.50 18.72 -11.53
N GLY A 311 13.39 18.51 -10.56
CA GLY A 311 13.56 19.38 -9.40
C GLY A 311 12.61 19.05 -8.25
N TYR A 312 12.02 17.85 -8.16
CA TYR A 312 11.23 17.46 -6.98
C TYR A 312 12.06 17.59 -5.69
N GLY A 313 13.31 17.11 -5.70
CA GLY A 313 14.21 17.20 -4.55
C GLY A 313 14.61 18.63 -4.17
N ASP A 314 14.77 19.52 -5.14
CA ASP A 314 15.14 20.91 -4.90
C ASP A 314 13.93 21.77 -4.51
N ARG A 315 12.78 21.58 -5.18
CA ARG A 315 11.52 22.27 -4.86
C ARG A 315 10.95 21.83 -3.52
N ALA A 316 11.08 20.55 -3.15
CA ALA A 316 10.72 20.05 -1.83
C ALA A 316 11.50 20.75 -0.70
N LYS A 317 12.73 21.20 -0.98
CA LYS A 317 13.56 21.96 -0.03
C LYS A 317 13.18 23.45 0.00
N THR A 318 12.78 24.02 -1.14
CA THR A 318 12.49 25.47 -1.26
C THR A 318 11.01 25.84 -1.07
N HIS A 319 10.08 24.89 -1.14
CA HIS A 319 8.64 25.11 -1.02
C HIS A 319 7.98 24.07 -0.09
N PRO A 320 8.09 24.21 1.24
CA PRO A 320 7.54 23.24 2.20
C PRO A 320 6.02 23.02 2.05
N ASP A 321 5.26 24.07 1.71
CA ASP A 321 3.80 24.02 1.48
C ASP A 321 3.43 23.06 0.33
N TRP A 322 4.36 22.85 -0.60
CA TRP A 322 4.17 21.97 -1.74
C TRP A 322 3.99 20.51 -1.30
N ILE A 323 4.84 20.05 -0.39
CA ILE A 323 4.77 18.68 0.15
C ILE A 323 3.47 18.50 0.94
N ALA A 324 3.04 19.53 1.68
CA ALA A 324 1.76 19.50 2.39
C ALA A 324 0.59 19.33 1.40
N LYS A 325 0.57 20.11 0.32
CA LYS A 325 -0.46 20.00 -0.72
C LYS A 325 -0.47 18.62 -1.39
N ILE A 326 0.71 18.07 -1.68
CA ILE A 326 0.89 16.69 -2.15
C ILE A 326 0.28 15.68 -1.15
N GLY A 327 0.56 15.86 0.14
CA GLY A 327 0.05 15.00 1.20
C GLY A 327 -1.47 14.98 1.22
N ARG A 328 -2.10 16.15 1.21
CA ARG A 328 -3.56 16.33 1.21
C ARG A 328 -4.21 15.67 0.00
N VAL A 329 -3.71 15.96 -1.20
CA VAL A 329 -4.20 15.36 -2.45
C VAL A 329 -4.10 13.84 -2.40
N SER A 330 -2.96 13.32 -1.92
CA SER A 330 -2.73 11.88 -1.83
C SER A 330 -3.72 11.21 -0.87
N ALA A 331 -4.00 11.84 0.28
CA ALA A 331 -5.00 11.35 1.23
C ALA A 331 -6.42 11.37 0.66
N VAL A 332 -6.83 12.44 -0.02
CA VAL A 332 -8.13 12.53 -0.71
C VAL A 332 -8.23 11.48 -1.81
N ASN A 333 -7.18 11.31 -2.63
CA ASN A 333 -7.15 10.31 -3.68
C ASN A 333 -7.33 8.89 -3.14
N LEU A 334 -6.70 8.55 -2.00
CA LEU A 334 -6.94 7.26 -1.34
C LEU A 334 -8.35 7.13 -0.78
N ALA A 335 -8.88 8.20 -0.17
CA ALA A 335 -10.21 8.22 0.40
C ALA A 335 -11.32 8.01 -0.65
N VAL A 336 -11.10 8.50 -1.88
CA VAL A 336 -11.95 8.22 -3.05
C VAL A 336 -11.68 6.81 -3.59
N ALA A 337 -10.41 6.50 -3.86
CA ALA A 337 -10.02 5.25 -4.51
C ALA A 337 -10.42 4.00 -3.71
N ARG A 338 -10.43 4.06 -2.37
CA ARG A 338 -10.87 2.93 -1.53
C ARG A 338 -12.31 2.48 -1.81
N ARG A 339 -13.17 3.36 -2.36
CA ARG A 339 -14.54 3.01 -2.77
C ARG A 339 -14.60 2.26 -4.10
N GLY A 340 -13.51 2.23 -4.86
CA GLY A 340 -13.45 1.53 -6.13
C GLY A 340 -13.70 0.03 -5.96
N VAL A 341 -14.34 -0.58 -6.95
CA VAL A 341 -14.56 -2.03 -7.05
C VAL A 341 -13.72 -2.66 -8.17
N GLY A 342 -13.10 -1.81 -9.01
CA GLY A 342 -12.09 -2.19 -9.99
C GLY A 342 -10.84 -1.32 -9.87
N LEU A 343 -9.67 -1.87 -10.17
CA LEU A 343 -8.38 -1.20 -10.10
C LEU A 343 -7.53 -1.51 -11.34
N VAL A 344 -7.01 -0.49 -12.00
CA VAL A 344 -6.13 -0.60 -13.18
C VAL A 344 -4.83 0.15 -12.92
N GLY A 345 -3.68 -0.49 -13.20
CA GLY A 345 -2.37 0.17 -13.21
C GLY A 345 -1.21 -0.80 -13.06
N SER A 346 0.01 -0.31 -12.77
CA SER A 346 1.19 -1.16 -12.56
C SER A 346 1.29 -1.67 -11.12
N LEU A 347 1.42 -2.99 -10.94
CA LEU A 347 1.73 -3.58 -9.63
C LEU A 347 3.12 -3.21 -9.10
N GLY A 348 4.07 -2.78 -9.93
CA GLY A 348 5.32 -2.22 -9.42
C GLY A 348 5.10 -0.85 -8.75
N SER A 349 3.90 -0.26 -8.81
CA SER A 349 3.53 0.94 -8.06
C SER A 349 3.18 0.63 -6.61
N GLN A 350 4.04 1.12 -5.71
CA GLN A 350 3.78 1.20 -4.28
C GLN A 350 2.46 1.91 -3.96
N TRP A 351 2.09 2.91 -4.77
CA TRP A 351 0.82 3.61 -4.61
C TRP A 351 -0.38 2.74 -4.98
N LEU A 352 -0.28 1.95 -6.06
CA LEU A 352 -1.33 1.00 -6.44
C LEU A 352 -1.51 -0.09 -5.41
N LYS A 353 -0.38 -0.64 -4.97
CA LYS A 353 -0.24 -1.57 -3.86
C LYS A 353 -0.91 -1.07 -2.57
N ALA A 354 -0.65 0.16 -2.16
CA ALA A 354 -1.30 0.77 -1.00
C ALA A 354 -2.81 0.95 -1.23
N THR A 355 -3.21 1.46 -2.40
CA THR A 355 -4.63 1.66 -2.78
C THR A 355 -5.41 0.35 -2.71
N LEU A 356 -4.83 -0.75 -3.19
CA LEU A 356 -5.42 -2.08 -3.11
C LEU A 356 -5.69 -2.50 -1.66
N GLY A 357 -4.75 -2.23 -0.74
CA GLY A 357 -4.97 -2.47 0.70
C GLY A 357 -6.11 -1.62 1.28
N PHE A 358 -6.25 -0.36 0.84
CA PHE A 358 -7.35 0.52 1.26
C PHE A 358 -8.71 0.03 0.74
N MET A 359 -8.76 -0.44 -0.50
CA MET A 359 -9.97 -1.05 -1.08
C MET A 359 -10.36 -2.33 -0.34
N GLN A 360 -9.39 -3.22 -0.07
CA GLN A 360 -9.61 -4.43 0.73
C GLN A 360 -10.11 -4.10 2.14
N HIS A 361 -9.53 -3.09 2.78
CA HIS A 361 -9.97 -2.63 4.09
C HIS A 361 -11.44 -2.16 4.05
N PHE A 362 -11.78 -1.35 3.05
CA PHE A 362 -13.10 -0.72 2.91
C PHE A 362 -14.20 -1.72 2.59
N HIS A 363 -13.98 -2.61 1.63
CA HIS A 363 -15.02 -3.57 1.20
C HIS A 363 -14.99 -4.88 1.98
N GLY A 364 -13.90 -5.19 2.68
CA GLY A 364 -13.71 -6.48 3.36
C GLY A 364 -13.18 -7.59 2.45
N HIS A 365 -13.39 -7.48 1.14
CA HIS A 365 -12.86 -8.36 0.11
C HIS A 365 -11.97 -7.61 -0.89
N ALA A 366 -11.28 -8.36 -1.74
CA ALA A 366 -10.45 -7.77 -2.77
C ALA A 366 -11.30 -7.11 -3.88
N PRO A 367 -10.81 -6.06 -4.56
CA PRO A 367 -11.40 -5.58 -5.80
C PRO A 367 -10.89 -6.35 -7.02
N SER A 368 -11.55 -6.20 -8.16
CA SER A 368 -11.03 -6.67 -9.46
C SER A 368 -9.80 -5.85 -9.87
N VAL A 369 -8.65 -6.50 -10.06
CA VAL A 369 -7.39 -5.82 -10.40
C VAL A 369 -6.91 -6.21 -11.79
N CYS A 370 -6.70 -5.23 -12.66
CA CYS A 370 -6.00 -5.37 -13.94
C CYS A 370 -4.60 -4.77 -13.80
N SER A 371 -3.59 -5.63 -13.62
CA SER A 371 -2.20 -5.18 -13.59
C SER A 371 -1.63 -5.07 -15.00
N LEU A 372 -1.12 -3.89 -15.32
CA LEU A 372 -0.29 -3.63 -16.50
C LEU A 372 1.16 -3.94 -16.11
N HIS A 373 1.69 -5.09 -16.53
CA HIS A 373 3.08 -5.47 -16.26
C HIS A 373 3.88 -5.50 -17.56
N VAL A 374 4.99 -4.76 -17.58
CA VAL A 374 6.01 -4.83 -18.63
C VAL A 374 7.10 -5.77 -18.10
N GLN A 375 7.25 -6.97 -18.68
CA GLN A 375 8.37 -7.83 -18.31
C GLN A 375 9.69 -7.24 -18.83
N PRO A 376 10.83 -7.47 -18.16
CA PRO A 376 12.14 -6.96 -18.57
C PRO A 376 12.62 -7.42 -19.97
N LEU A 377 11.93 -8.38 -20.59
CA LEU A 377 12.28 -8.97 -21.89
C LEU A 377 11.24 -8.68 -22.99
N GLY A 378 10.43 -7.62 -22.85
CA GLY A 378 9.52 -7.17 -23.90
C GLY A 378 8.21 -7.97 -24.04
N ALA A 379 8.04 -9.06 -23.30
CA ALA A 379 6.76 -9.76 -23.21
C ALA A 379 5.80 -9.04 -22.24
N ARG A 380 4.67 -8.56 -22.77
CA ARG A 380 3.63 -7.87 -22.00
C ARG A 380 2.63 -8.88 -21.45
N SER A 381 2.31 -8.81 -20.15
CA SER A 381 1.24 -9.63 -19.58
C SER A 381 0.24 -8.74 -18.85
N ASN A 382 -0.98 -8.63 -19.38
CA ASN A 382 -2.12 -8.11 -18.65
C ASN A 382 -2.63 -9.23 -17.74
N ARG A 383 -2.29 -9.18 -16.44
CA ARG A 383 -2.82 -10.15 -15.48
C ARG A 383 -4.02 -9.53 -14.79
N ILE A 384 -5.20 -10.03 -15.12
CA ILE A 384 -6.43 -9.72 -14.41
C ILE A 384 -6.54 -10.70 -13.24
N VAL A 385 -6.64 -10.18 -12.03
CA VAL A 385 -6.99 -10.95 -10.83
C VAL A 385 -8.38 -10.49 -10.43
N VAL A 386 -9.38 -11.33 -10.70
CA VAL A 386 -10.77 -11.10 -10.27
C VAL A 386 -11.00 -11.92 -9.00
N PRO A 387 -11.45 -11.32 -7.89
CA PRO A 387 -11.91 -12.04 -6.71
C PRO A 387 -13.12 -12.91 -7.06
N GLU A 388 -13.21 -14.13 -6.52
CA GLU A 388 -14.32 -15.07 -6.81
C GLU A 388 -15.71 -14.48 -6.55
N GLU A 389 -15.80 -13.56 -5.59
CA GLU A 389 -17.02 -12.87 -5.15
C GLU A 389 -17.59 -11.92 -6.22
N TYR A 390 -16.72 -11.39 -7.10
CA TYR A 390 -17.08 -10.61 -8.28
C TYR A 390 -16.97 -11.42 -9.58
N ALA A 391 -16.34 -12.59 -9.51
CA ALA A 391 -16.46 -13.63 -10.50
C ALA A 391 -17.85 -14.28 -10.36
N SER A 392 -18.90 -13.50 -10.63
CA SER A 392 -20.01 -14.13 -11.32
C SER A 392 -19.42 -14.82 -12.55
N ASP A 393 -19.98 -15.94 -12.97
CA ASP A 393 -19.58 -16.66 -14.19
C ASP A 393 -19.41 -15.73 -15.42
N ARG A 394 -19.92 -14.49 -15.38
CA ARG A 394 -19.90 -13.50 -16.46
C ARG A 394 -18.57 -12.78 -16.75
N CYS A 395 -17.67 -12.56 -15.78
CA CYS A 395 -16.34 -12.01 -16.11
C CYS A 395 -15.37 -13.12 -16.61
N ASN A 396 -15.72 -14.40 -16.38
CA ASN A 396 -14.90 -15.58 -16.73
C ASN A 396 -15.47 -16.46 -17.86
N ALA A 397 -16.72 -16.28 -18.29
CA ALA A 397 -17.34 -17.19 -19.26
C ALA A 397 -17.08 -16.81 -20.73
N THR A 398 -16.31 -17.69 -21.38
CA THR A 398 -16.50 -18.18 -22.77
C THR A 398 -16.03 -17.37 -23.98
N ASP A 399 -15.49 -16.17 -23.85
CA ASP A 399 -14.85 -15.53 -25.01
C ASP A 399 -13.38 -16.00 -25.14
N PRO A 400 -12.96 -16.63 -26.26
CA PRO A 400 -11.58 -17.11 -26.46
C PRO A 400 -10.51 -15.99 -26.36
N GLN A 401 -10.90 -14.71 -26.39
CA GLN A 401 -10.02 -13.57 -26.08
C GLN A 401 -9.77 -13.34 -24.58
N PHE A 402 -10.48 -14.07 -23.70
CA PHE A 402 -10.30 -14.06 -22.23
C PHE A 402 -9.32 -15.12 -21.74
N ARG A 403 -8.64 -15.86 -22.63
CA ARG A 403 -7.52 -16.70 -22.23
C ARG A 403 -6.38 -15.81 -21.71
N LEU A 404 -6.25 -15.75 -20.38
CA LEU A 404 -4.98 -15.46 -19.71
C LEU A 404 -3.87 -16.25 -20.43
N PRO A 405 -2.65 -15.71 -20.62
CA PRO A 405 -1.51 -16.56 -20.94
C PRO A 405 -1.47 -17.64 -19.86
N LYS A 406 -1.58 -18.91 -20.27
CA LYS A 406 -1.53 -20.06 -19.38
C LYS A 406 -0.40 -19.85 -18.38
N CYS A 407 -0.71 -19.77 -17.09
CA CYS A 407 0.29 -20.10 -16.10
C CYS A 407 0.68 -21.55 -16.39
N VAL A 408 1.89 -21.75 -16.89
CA VAL A 408 2.47 -23.07 -17.08
C VAL A 408 2.55 -23.69 -15.69
N THR A 409 1.56 -24.50 -15.34
CA THR A 409 1.73 -25.54 -14.35
C THR A 409 2.72 -26.51 -14.96
N ARG A 410 3.95 -26.49 -14.45
CA ARG A 410 4.91 -27.54 -14.68
C ARG A 410 4.28 -28.81 -14.09
N ALA A 411 3.61 -29.57 -14.94
CA ALA A 411 3.23 -30.93 -14.60
C ALA A 411 4.54 -31.69 -14.35
N SER A 412 4.59 -32.32 -13.19
CA SER A 412 5.52 -33.39 -12.90
C SER A 412 5.08 -34.60 -13.72
N ASP A 413 6.04 -35.48 -14.01
CA ASP A 413 5.90 -36.82 -14.60
C ASP A 413 5.70 -36.82 -16.12
N GLY A 414 6.44 -37.56 -16.94
CA GLY A 414 7.45 -38.59 -16.75
C GLY A 414 8.14 -38.85 -18.09
N GLU A 415 9.10 -39.76 -18.06
CA GLU A 415 10.01 -40.20 -19.13
C GLU A 415 9.39 -40.32 -20.54
N GLU A 416 10.13 -39.88 -21.57
CA GLU A 416 10.62 -40.81 -22.60
C GLU A 416 11.74 -40.18 -23.46
N THR A 417 12.68 -41.06 -23.77
CA THR A 417 13.93 -40.93 -24.52
C THR A 417 13.84 -40.24 -25.90
N SER A 418 14.82 -39.39 -26.24
CA SER A 418 15.66 -39.56 -27.46
C SER A 418 16.62 -38.39 -27.73
N SER A 419 17.91 -38.72 -27.70
CA SER A 419 19.10 -38.23 -28.43
C SER A 419 19.45 -36.72 -28.56
N PRO A 420 20.74 -36.36 -28.40
CA PRO A 420 21.25 -35.02 -28.60
C PRO A 420 21.57 -34.76 -30.09
N ARG A 421 21.18 -33.58 -30.60
CA ARG A 421 21.79 -33.03 -31.83
C ARG A 421 22.56 -31.76 -31.50
N SER A 422 23.86 -31.89 -31.72
CA SER A 422 24.88 -30.87 -31.87
C SER A 422 24.43 -29.71 -32.77
N ILE A 423 24.68 -28.48 -32.33
CA ILE A 423 24.81 -27.32 -33.23
C ILE A 423 26.26 -26.85 -33.13
N GLN A 424 26.94 -26.94 -34.27
CA GLN A 424 28.29 -26.45 -34.50
C GLN A 424 28.30 -24.92 -34.47
N VAL A 425 29.30 -24.36 -33.80
CA VAL A 425 29.73 -22.97 -33.93
C VAL A 425 30.67 -22.91 -35.15
N GLN A 426 30.38 -22.04 -36.11
CA GLN A 426 31.37 -21.58 -37.08
C GLN A 426 31.90 -20.21 -36.64
N VAL A 427 33.22 -20.07 -36.73
CA VAL A 427 34.05 -18.91 -36.42
C VAL A 427 33.86 -17.82 -37.47
#